data_AF-A0AB73QHM1-F1
#
_entry.id   AF-A0AB73QHM1-F1
#
_cell.length_a   1.000
_cell.length_b   1.000
_cell.length_c   1.000
_cell.angle_alpha   90.00
_cell.angle_beta   90.00
_cell.angle_gamma   90.00
#
_symmetry.space_group_name_H-M   'P 1'
#
loop_
_entity.id
_entity.type
_entity.pdbx_description
1 polymer ?
#
loop_
_entity_poly.entity_id
_entity_poly.type
_entity_poly.pdbx_seq_one_letter_code
_entity_poly.pdbx_strand_id
1 'polypeptide(L)'
;YLLIPYINTVIRVISKKNYQKLLIIAIFFFYIWPTFYTSTTSNDAGYGIVNFVCLYLIGAYIRKFQTAKIAKWKSFCVYVVLSGITMVFSLYFENAWNYNSIFVLGGAVALFEFFTSLNIKYNPLINTLASFTFSVYLINVNGLFNKYLCQVIFHSNEYWQSPMIAFNGIIAMIGIYVIGICLEFLRSILLDKKIFKPLIKIVKGTIEVQ
;
A
#
# COMPACT_ATOMS: atom_id res chain seq x y z
N TYR A 1 -7.22 4.47 -11.18
CA TYR A 1 -6.98 4.09 -12.59
C TYR A 1 -7.21 5.25 -13.57
N LEU A 2 -8.25 6.07 -13.39
CA LEU A 2 -8.60 7.14 -14.35
C LEU A 2 -7.49 8.18 -14.59
N LEU A 3 -6.74 8.56 -13.55
CA LEU A 3 -5.67 9.56 -13.66
C LEU A 3 -4.35 8.99 -14.22
N ILE A 4 -4.16 7.67 -14.18
CA ILE A 4 -2.88 7.03 -14.50
C ILE A 4 -2.41 7.33 -15.94
N PRO A 5 -3.28 7.27 -16.98
CA PRO A 5 -2.85 7.60 -18.35
C PRO A 5 -2.29 9.01 -18.48
N TYR A 6 -2.95 10.00 -17.86
CA TYR A 6 -2.52 11.40 -17.89
C TYR A 6 -1.21 11.62 -17.15
N ILE A 7 -1.07 11.03 -15.96
CA ILE A 7 0.16 11.10 -15.18
C ILE A 7 1.33 10.47 -15.97
N ASN A 8 1.08 9.35 -16.65
CA ASN A 8 2.11 8.68 -17.47
C ASN A 8 2.56 9.53 -18.67
N THR A 9 1.66 10.29 -19.28
CA THR A 9 2.02 11.24 -20.34
C THR A 9 2.97 12.30 -19.81
N VAL A 10 2.68 12.88 -18.64
CA VAL A 10 3.56 13.87 -17.99
C VAL A 10 4.91 13.25 -17.64
N ILE A 11 4.92 12.08 -16.99
CA ILE A 11 6.14 11.35 -16.62
C ILE A 11 7.02 11.07 -17.83
N ARG A 12 6.43 10.78 -19.00
CA ARG A 12 7.19 10.48 -20.22
C ARG A 12 7.99 11.69 -20.69
N VAL A 13 7.35 12.85 -20.77
CA VAL A 13 7.90 14.07 -21.39
C VAL A 13 8.72 14.92 -20.41
N ILE A 14 8.44 14.86 -19.10
CA ILE A 14 9.11 15.70 -18.12
C ILE A 14 10.62 15.42 -18.03
N SER A 15 11.41 16.50 -18.00
CA SER A 15 12.86 16.44 -17.81
C SER A 15 13.22 16.06 -16.36
N LYS A 16 14.40 15.46 -16.14
CA LYS A 16 14.86 15.06 -14.80
C LYS A 16 14.83 16.22 -13.79
N LYS A 17 15.35 17.39 -14.19
CA LYS A 17 15.39 18.60 -13.33
C LYS A 17 13.99 19.07 -12.95
N ASN A 18 13.06 19.12 -13.91
CA ASN A 18 11.68 19.55 -13.62
C ASN A 18 10.92 18.52 -12.79
N TYR A 19 11.17 17.23 -13.00
CA TYR A 19 10.62 16.18 -12.16
C TYR A 19 11.11 16.33 -10.70
N GLN A 20 12.41 16.53 -10.50
CA GLN A 20 12.95 16.76 -9.14
C GLN A 20 12.29 17.96 -8.46
N LYS A 21 12.10 19.09 -9.17
CA LYS A 21 11.36 20.25 -8.64
C LYS A 21 9.93 19.88 -8.26
N LEU A 22 9.21 19.17 -9.12
CA LEU A 22 7.85 18.70 -8.83
C LEU A 22 7.81 17.84 -7.56
N LEU A 23 8.75 16.89 -7.41
CA LEU A 23 8.83 16.05 -6.21
C LEU A 23 9.19 16.85 -4.96
N ILE A 24 10.11 17.79 -5.05
CA ILE A 24 10.48 18.64 -3.90
C ILE A 24 9.25 19.43 -3.43
N ILE A 25 8.51 20.04 -4.35
CA ILE A 25 7.28 20.77 -4.03
C ILE A 25 6.25 19.82 -3.40
N ALA A 26 6.00 18.66 -4.00
CA ALA A 26 5.04 17.69 -3.50
C ALA A 26 5.43 17.16 -2.10
N ILE A 27 6.69 16.79 -1.90
CA ILE A 27 7.21 16.29 -0.62
C ILE A 27 7.10 17.37 0.45
N PHE A 28 7.43 18.61 0.11
CA PHE A 28 7.32 19.73 1.04
C PHE A 28 5.88 19.93 1.52
N PHE A 29 4.93 20.13 0.60
CA PHE A 29 3.55 20.46 0.96
C PHE A 29 2.75 19.27 1.50
N PHE A 30 3.02 18.04 1.05
CA PHE A 30 2.20 16.88 1.42
C PHE A 30 2.85 15.95 2.45
N TYR A 31 4.13 16.15 2.80
CA TYR A 31 4.76 15.33 3.84
C TYR A 31 5.51 16.15 4.89
N ILE A 32 6.39 17.07 4.50
CA ILE A 32 7.14 17.89 5.48
C ILE A 32 6.17 18.80 6.24
N TRP A 33 5.30 19.52 5.52
CA TRP A 33 4.35 20.44 6.12
C TRP A 33 3.40 19.73 7.11
N PRO A 34 2.71 18.63 6.74
CA PRO A 34 1.83 17.93 7.67
C PRO A 34 2.56 17.23 8.83
N THR A 35 3.86 16.94 8.71
CA THR A 35 4.63 16.32 9.81
C THR A 35 4.90 17.30 10.94
N PHE A 36 5.29 18.54 10.61
CA PHE A 36 5.80 19.50 11.60
C PHE A 36 4.78 20.59 11.98
N TYR A 37 3.75 20.80 11.17
CA TYR A 37 2.76 21.85 11.39
C TYR A 37 1.36 21.27 11.62
N THR A 38 0.61 21.90 12.53
CA THR A 38 -0.73 21.46 12.92
C THR A 38 -1.81 21.74 11.87
N SER A 39 -1.57 22.67 10.94
CA SER A 39 -2.42 22.93 9.78
C SER A 39 -2.06 21.99 8.63
N THR A 40 -2.72 20.83 8.59
CA THR A 40 -2.50 19.86 7.52
C THR A 40 -3.07 20.35 6.20
N THR A 41 -2.30 20.22 5.12
CA THR A 41 -2.69 20.52 3.74
C THR A 41 -3.90 19.68 3.28
N SER A 42 -4.09 18.50 3.88
CA SER A 42 -5.24 17.63 3.68
C SER A 42 -5.54 16.93 5.00
N ASN A 43 -6.76 17.07 5.51
CA ASN A 43 -7.18 16.48 6.78
C ASN A 43 -7.67 15.04 6.59
N ASP A 44 -6.83 14.20 5.98
CA ASP A 44 -7.14 12.82 5.64
C ASP A 44 -6.07 11.84 6.13
N ALA A 45 -5.12 12.30 6.97
CA ALA A 45 -3.96 11.52 7.44
C ALA A 45 -3.13 10.83 6.32
N GLY A 46 -3.24 11.29 5.08
CA GLY A 46 -2.61 10.69 3.90
C GLY A 46 -3.39 9.54 3.26
N TYR A 47 -4.67 9.34 3.58
CA TYR A 47 -5.51 8.32 2.92
C TYR A 47 -6.05 8.76 1.55
N GLY A 48 -5.93 10.04 1.19
CA GLY A 48 -6.53 10.58 -0.03
C GLY A 48 -5.74 10.32 -1.31
N ILE A 49 -6.40 10.66 -2.42
CA ILE A 49 -5.88 10.50 -3.78
C ILE A 49 -4.55 11.23 -4.01
N VAL A 50 -4.33 12.34 -3.31
CA VAL A 50 -3.10 13.13 -3.43
C VAL A 50 -1.89 12.32 -3.00
N ASN A 51 -1.97 11.61 -1.87
CA ASN A 51 -0.89 10.74 -1.40
C ASN A 51 -0.61 9.61 -2.40
N PHE A 52 -1.65 8.98 -2.96
CA PHE A 52 -1.48 7.97 -4.01
C PHE A 52 -0.80 8.51 -5.26
N VAL A 53 -1.12 9.72 -5.70
CA VAL A 53 -0.45 10.38 -6.82
C VAL A 53 1.02 10.68 -6.49
N CYS A 54 1.31 11.19 -5.28
CA CYS A 54 2.68 11.44 -4.83
C CYS A 54 3.51 10.14 -4.79
N LEU A 55 2.98 9.08 -4.19
CA LEU A 55 3.64 7.77 -4.14
C LEU A 55 3.90 7.20 -5.54
N TYR A 56 2.94 7.35 -6.46
CA TYR A 56 3.11 6.93 -7.85
C TYR A 56 4.23 7.73 -8.54
N LEU A 57 4.27 9.05 -8.36
CA LEU A 57 5.33 9.91 -8.90
C LEU A 57 6.70 9.57 -8.32
N ILE A 58 6.80 9.27 -7.02
CA ILE A 58 8.06 8.86 -6.38
C ILE A 58 8.53 7.52 -6.97
N GLY A 59 7.68 6.51 -7.00
CA GLY A 59 8.02 5.19 -7.56
C GLY A 59 8.41 5.26 -9.04
N ALA A 60 7.71 6.07 -9.83
CA ALA A 60 8.04 6.29 -11.23
C ALA A 60 9.37 7.03 -11.42
N TYR A 61 9.69 7.99 -10.56
CA TYR A 61 10.98 8.69 -10.58
C TYR A 61 12.14 7.74 -10.27
N ILE A 62 11.99 6.93 -9.21
CA ILE A 62 12.95 5.86 -8.84
C ILE A 62 13.19 4.97 -10.06
N ARG A 63 12.12 4.40 -10.64
CA ARG A 63 12.23 3.54 -11.83
C ARG A 63 12.89 4.21 -13.04
N LYS A 64 12.61 5.50 -13.29
CA LYS A 64 13.06 6.20 -14.51
C LYS A 64 14.50 6.72 -14.40
N PHE A 65 14.95 7.15 -13.22
CA PHE A 65 16.21 7.89 -13.08
C PHE A 65 17.22 7.30 -12.10
N GLN A 66 16.86 6.31 -11.30
CA GLN A 66 17.80 5.62 -10.44
C GLN A 66 18.62 4.62 -11.27
N THR A 67 19.92 4.84 -11.35
CA THR A 67 20.84 3.99 -12.12
C THR A 67 21.54 2.95 -11.25
N ALA A 68 21.74 3.24 -9.96
CA ALA A 68 22.39 2.35 -9.00
C ALA A 68 21.37 1.85 -7.97
N LYS A 69 21.27 0.52 -7.82
CA LYS A 69 20.47 -0.08 -6.75
C LYS A 69 21.13 0.16 -5.39
N ILE A 70 20.32 0.50 -4.40
CA ILE A 70 20.79 0.60 -3.01
C ILE A 70 20.97 -0.83 -2.48
N ALA A 71 22.04 -1.05 -1.69
CA ALA A 71 22.27 -2.34 -1.06
C ALA A 71 21.14 -2.67 -0.07
N LYS A 72 20.60 -3.90 -0.14
CA LYS A 72 19.46 -4.35 0.68
C LYS A 72 19.59 -4.00 2.17
N TRP A 73 20.77 -4.22 2.76
CA TRP A 73 21.00 -3.96 4.18
C TRP A 73 20.90 -2.46 4.50
N LYS A 74 21.39 -1.58 3.61
CA LYS A 74 21.31 -0.13 3.80
C LYS A 74 19.86 0.33 3.76
N SER A 75 19.10 -0.13 2.77
CA SER A 75 17.67 0.17 2.67
C SER A 75 16.90 -0.32 3.91
N PHE A 76 17.20 -1.52 4.38
CA PHE A 76 16.58 -2.06 5.60
C PHE A 76 16.96 -1.28 6.86
N CYS A 77 18.23 -0.89 7.01
CA CYS A 77 18.66 -0.04 8.12
C CYS A 77 17.99 1.33 8.12
N VAL A 78 17.87 1.97 6.95
CA VAL A 78 17.13 3.24 6.82
C VAL A 78 15.66 3.07 7.24
N TYR A 79 15.01 1.99 6.81
CA TYR A 79 13.65 1.67 7.24
C TYR A 79 13.53 1.53 8.77
N VAL A 80 14.43 0.76 9.41
CA VAL A 80 14.42 0.57 10.87
C VAL A 80 14.66 1.90 11.61
N VAL A 81 15.63 2.70 11.16
CA VAL A 81 15.92 4.01 11.75
C VAL A 81 14.72 4.95 11.63
N LEU A 82 14.11 5.07 10.46
CA LEU A 82 12.94 5.94 10.26
C LEU A 82 11.70 5.44 11.02
N SER A 83 11.53 4.13 11.17
CA SER A 83 10.47 3.55 12.00
C SER A 83 10.70 3.87 13.48
N GLY A 84 11.94 3.79 13.95
CA GLY A 84 12.32 4.20 15.32
C GLY A 84 12.12 5.70 15.55
N ILE A 85 12.49 6.53 14.58
CA ILE A 85 12.21 7.98 14.64
C ILE A 85 10.71 8.24 14.70
N THR A 86 9.91 7.54 13.88
CA THR A 86 8.44 7.66 13.91
C THR A 86 7.88 7.29 15.27
N MET A 87 8.37 6.20 15.88
CA MET A 87 7.97 5.77 17.21
C MET A 87 8.32 6.82 18.27
N VAL A 88 9.54 7.37 18.28
CA VAL A 88 9.93 8.42 19.24
C VAL A 88 9.13 9.71 19.00
N PHE A 89 8.97 10.12 17.74
CA PHE A 89 8.21 11.31 17.35
C PHE A 89 6.74 11.21 17.79
N SER A 90 6.18 10.00 17.78
CA SER A 90 4.81 9.74 18.22
C SER A 90 4.54 9.95 19.71
N LEU A 91 5.58 9.95 20.54
CA LEU A 91 5.45 10.26 21.96
C LEU A 91 5.13 11.74 22.20
N TYR A 92 5.40 12.59 21.20
CA TYR A 92 5.24 14.03 21.27
C TYR A 92 4.17 14.57 20.31
N PHE A 93 3.93 13.87 19.19
CA PHE A 93 3.00 14.31 18.13
C PHE A 93 2.06 13.18 17.74
N GLU A 94 0.75 13.37 17.92
CA GLU A 94 -0.29 12.38 17.58
C GLU A 94 -0.24 11.95 16.10
N ASN A 95 0.09 12.89 15.22
CA ASN A 95 0.13 12.69 13.77
C ASN A 95 1.39 11.98 13.25
N ALA A 96 2.32 11.59 14.13
CA ALA A 96 3.59 10.97 13.73
C ALA A 96 3.41 9.73 12.85
N TRP A 97 2.35 8.95 13.13
CA TRP A 97 2.02 7.70 12.44
C TRP A 97 1.26 7.87 11.13
N ASN A 98 0.85 9.09 10.79
CA ASN A 98 0.05 9.33 9.59
C ASN A 98 0.86 8.99 8.32
N TYR A 99 0.16 8.57 7.26
CA TYR A 99 0.78 8.20 5.98
C TYR A 99 1.44 9.39 5.28
N ASN A 100 1.02 10.60 5.64
CA ASN A 100 1.60 11.86 5.19
C ASN A 100 2.74 12.36 6.12
N SER A 101 3.27 11.52 7.02
CA SER A 101 4.50 11.80 7.75
C SER A 101 5.73 11.59 6.86
N ILE A 102 6.71 12.50 6.89
CA ILE A 102 7.96 12.38 6.13
C ILE A 102 8.79 11.17 6.55
N PHE A 103 8.74 10.80 7.84
CA PHE A 103 9.42 9.63 8.36
C PHE A 103 8.78 8.34 7.88
N VAL A 104 7.44 8.30 7.86
CA VAL A 104 6.66 7.18 7.31
C VAL A 104 6.89 7.03 5.80
N LEU A 105 6.87 8.13 5.04
CA LEU A 105 7.19 8.11 3.61
C LEU A 105 8.60 7.59 3.35
N GLY A 106 9.60 8.14 4.05
CA GLY A 106 10.98 7.71 3.89
C GLY A 106 11.17 6.23 4.23
N GLY A 107 10.51 5.76 5.30
CA GLY A 107 10.47 4.34 5.66
C GLY A 107 9.85 3.48 4.57
N ALA A 108 8.71 3.90 4.01
CA ALA A 108 8.05 3.19 2.92
C ALA A 108 8.92 3.11 1.65
N VAL A 109 9.60 4.20 1.27
CA VAL A 109 10.54 4.22 0.14
C VAL A 109 11.73 3.31 0.40
N ALA A 110 12.30 3.34 1.60
CA ALA A 110 13.42 2.47 1.98
C ALA A 110 13.01 0.99 1.97
N LEU A 111 11.81 0.65 2.45
CA LEU A 111 11.29 -0.71 2.40
C LEU A 111 11.01 -1.15 0.95
N PHE A 112 10.50 -0.25 0.10
CA PHE A 112 10.34 -0.51 -1.33
C PHE A 112 11.67 -0.82 -2.01
N GLU A 113 12.72 -0.01 -1.77
CA GLU A 113 14.08 -0.25 -2.26
C GLU A 113 14.68 -1.57 -1.75
N PHE A 114 14.38 -1.95 -0.50
CA PHE A 114 14.77 -3.25 0.02
C PHE A 114 14.19 -4.36 -0.86
N PHE A 115 12.88 -4.35 -1.14
CA PHE A 115 12.24 -5.37 -1.98
C PHE A 115 12.74 -5.36 -3.43
N THR A 116 13.02 -4.21 -4.05
CA THR A 116 13.54 -4.14 -5.43
C THR A 116 14.99 -4.63 -5.56
N SER A 117 15.71 -4.67 -4.44
CA SER A 117 17.07 -5.21 -4.35
C SER A 117 17.11 -6.74 -4.10
N LEU A 118 15.99 -7.36 -3.73
CA LEU A 118 15.91 -8.81 -3.56
C LEU A 118 15.85 -9.52 -4.92
N ASN A 119 16.60 -10.62 -5.04
CA ASN A 119 16.52 -11.52 -6.19
C ASN A 119 15.65 -12.73 -5.82
N ILE A 120 14.33 -12.58 -5.98
CA ILE A 120 13.35 -13.64 -5.71
C ILE A 120 13.09 -14.37 -7.03
N LYS A 121 13.49 -15.64 -7.12
CA LYS A 121 13.18 -16.49 -8.27
C LYS A 121 11.69 -16.81 -8.33
N TYR A 122 11.20 -17.22 -9.49
CA TYR A 122 9.82 -17.68 -9.65
C TYR A 122 9.47 -18.72 -8.58
N ASN A 123 8.39 -18.46 -7.84
CA ASN A 123 7.83 -19.36 -6.85
C ASN A 123 6.30 -19.39 -7.02
N PRO A 124 5.71 -20.57 -7.29
CA PRO A 124 4.27 -20.66 -7.58
C PRO A 124 3.41 -20.24 -6.38
N LEU A 125 3.82 -20.52 -5.15
CA LEU A 125 3.08 -20.12 -3.95
C LEU A 125 3.07 -18.61 -3.78
N ILE A 126 4.24 -17.95 -3.90
CA ILE A 126 4.33 -16.48 -3.78
C ILE A 126 3.47 -15.80 -4.85
N ASN A 127 3.56 -16.25 -6.10
CA ASN A 127 2.76 -15.68 -7.19
C ASN A 127 1.25 -15.91 -7.00
N THR A 128 0.86 -17.08 -6.49
CA THR A 128 -0.54 -17.39 -6.20
C THR A 128 -1.06 -16.50 -5.07
N LEU A 129 -0.34 -16.39 -3.95
CA LEU A 129 -0.73 -15.51 -2.84
C LEU A 129 -0.79 -14.04 -3.27
N ALA A 130 0.18 -13.57 -4.05
CA ALA A 130 0.20 -12.21 -4.58
C ALA A 130 -1.03 -11.90 -5.44
N SER A 131 -1.56 -12.89 -6.19
CA SER A 131 -2.77 -12.71 -6.99
C SER A 131 -4.02 -12.42 -6.15
N PHE A 132 -4.06 -12.89 -4.90
CA PHE A 132 -5.18 -12.65 -3.97
C PHE A 132 -5.09 -11.33 -3.22
N THR A 133 -3.91 -10.70 -3.14
CA THR A 133 -3.68 -9.51 -2.30
C THR A 133 -4.66 -8.37 -2.59
N PHE A 134 -5.01 -8.13 -3.85
CA PHE A 134 -5.98 -7.08 -4.19
C PHE A 134 -7.40 -7.42 -3.72
N SER A 135 -7.85 -8.65 -3.92
CA SER A 135 -9.17 -9.10 -3.44
C SER A 135 -9.26 -9.05 -1.92
N VAL A 136 -8.23 -9.52 -1.22
CA VAL A 136 -8.15 -9.44 0.25
C VAL A 136 -8.18 -8.00 0.74
N TYR A 137 -7.46 -7.10 0.06
CA TYR A 137 -7.53 -5.66 0.36
C TYR A 137 -8.96 -5.12 0.23
N LEU A 138 -9.68 -5.42 -0.87
CA LEU A 138 -11.06 -4.96 -1.05
C LEU A 138 -12.01 -5.47 0.04
N ILE A 139 -11.84 -6.74 0.43
CA ILE A 139 -12.58 -7.34 1.54
C ILE A 139 -12.27 -6.59 2.84
N ASN A 140 -11.01 -6.25 3.09
CA ASN A 140 -10.58 -5.53 4.29
C ASN A 140 -10.98 -4.05 4.31
N VAL A 141 -11.14 -3.40 3.16
CA VAL A 141 -11.64 -2.01 3.10
C VAL A 141 -13.15 -1.95 3.37
N ASN A 142 -13.88 -3.05 3.21
CA ASN A 142 -15.28 -3.10 3.59
C ASN A 142 -15.42 -2.95 5.11
N GLY A 143 -16.01 -1.84 5.55
CA GLY A 143 -16.10 -1.49 6.97
C GLY A 143 -16.84 -2.52 7.84
N LEU A 144 -17.87 -3.19 7.29
CA LEU A 144 -18.58 -4.25 8.04
C LEU A 144 -17.67 -5.45 8.25
N PHE A 145 -17.00 -5.89 7.20
CA PHE A 145 -16.15 -7.07 7.25
C PHE A 145 -14.91 -6.84 8.12
N ASN A 146 -14.26 -5.69 7.97
CA ASN A 146 -13.15 -5.28 8.82
C ASN A 146 -13.56 -5.22 10.29
N LYS A 147 -14.69 -4.58 10.59
CA LYS A 147 -15.21 -4.50 11.97
C LYS A 147 -15.47 -5.89 12.55
N TYR A 148 -16.11 -6.78 11.79
CA TYR A 148 -16.39 -8.13 12.24
C TYR A 148 -15.11 -8.93 12.49
N LEU A 149 -14.17 -8.94 11.55
CA LEU A 149 -12.90 -9.66 11.73
C LEU A 149 -12.11 -9.09 12.92
N CYS A 150 -11.85 -7.80 12.94
CA CYS A 150 -11.01 -7.17 13.97
C CYS A 150 -11.66 -7.24 15.35
N GLN A 151 -12.94 -6.89 15.48
CA GLN A 151 -13.58 -6.73 16.80
C GLN A 151 -14.22 -8.01 17.32
N VAL A 152 -14.80 -8.84 16.44
CA VAL A 152 -15.54 -10.04 16.87
C VAL A 152 -14.66 -11.29 16.84
N ILE A 153 -13.86 -11.49 15.78
CA ILE A 153 -13.01 -12.69 15.69
C ILE A 153 -11.73 -12.51 16.51
N PHE A 154 -11.01 -11.40 16.28
CA PHE A 154 -9.70 -11.18 16.91
C PHE A 154 -9.76 -10.36 18.21
N HIS A 155 -10.95 -9.88 18.61
CA HIS A 155 -11.17 -9.13 19.85
C HIS A 155 -10.21 -7.93 20.02
N SER A 156 -9.77 -7.31 18.91
CA SER A 156 -8.69 -6.32 18.95
C SER A 156 -9.01 -5.08 19.79
N ASN A 157 -10.30 -4.78 20.02
CA ASN A 157 -10.72 -3.71 20.94
C ASN A 157 -10.33 -3.98 22.39
N GLU A 158 -10.38 -5.24 22.84
CA GLU A 158 -10.02 -5.62 24.22
C GLU A 158 -8.52 -5.48 24.48
N TYR A 159 -7.72 -5.64 23.43
CA TYR A 159 -6.27 -5.55 23.49
C TYR A 159 -5.73 -4.13 23.30
N TRP A 160 -6.58 -3.13 23.00
CA TRP A 160 -6.15 -1.77 22.66
C TRP A 160 -5.32 -1.08 23.76
N GLN A 161 -5.62 -1.36 25.03
CA GLN A 161 -4.87 -0.84 26.19
C GLN A 161 -4.01 -1.91 26.87
N SER A 162 -3.87 -3.09 26.24
CA SER A 162 -3.15 -4.22 26.81
C SER A 162 -1.68 -4.21 26.36
N PRO A 163 -0.74 -4.64 27.22
CA PRO A 163 0.65 -4.89 26.81
C PRO A 163 0.76 -5.89 25.64
N MET A 164 -0.27 -6.73 25.45
CA MET A 164 -0.34 -7.72 24.38
C MET A 164 -0.86 -7.17 23.05
N ILE A 165 -1.06 -5.85 22.91
CA ILE A 165 -1.58 -5.23 21.68
C ILE A 165 -0.77 -5.61 20.43
N ALA A 166 0.56 -5.61 20.53
CA ALA A 166 1.42 -5.94 19.41
C ALA A 166 1.27 -7.42 19.01
N PHE A 167 1.15 -8.31 19.99
CA PHE A 167 0.98 -9.74 19.75
C PHE A 167 -0.40 -10.04 19.13
N ASN A 168 -1.48 -9.50 19.70
CA ASN A 168 -2.82 -9.60 19.12
C ASN A 168 -2.84 -9.02 17.70
N GLY A 169 -2.22 -7.85 17.48
CA GLY A 169 -2.14 -7.20 16.18
C GLY A 169 -1.49 -8.08 15.11
N ILE A 170 -0.38 -8.74 15.43
CA ILE A 170 0.27 -9.69 14.49
C ILE A 170 -0.65 -10.87 14.17
N ILE A 171 -1.28 -11.47 15.19
CA ILE A 171 -2.22 -12.58 15.00
C ILE A 171 -3.41 -12.14 14.14
N ALA A 172 -3.99 -10.97 14.44
CA ALA A 172 -5.12 -10.42 13.71
C ALA A 172 -4.74 -10.15 12.25
N MET A 173 -3.58 -9.54 11.97
CA MET A 173 -3.13 -9.28 10.59
C MET A 173 -2.96 -10.58 9.79
N ILE A 174 -2.29 -11.58 10.36
CA ILE A 174 -2.11 -12.89 9.70
C ILE A 174 -3.47 -13.56 9.49
N GLY A 175 -4.32 -13.57 10.52
CA GLY A 175 -5.62 -14.19 10.49
C GLY A 175 -6.58 -13.54 9.49
N ILE A 176 -6.65 -12.20 9.45
CA ILE A 176 -7.43 -11.43 8.46
C ILE A 176 -6.98 -11.79 7.04
N TYR A 177 -5.67 -11.86 6.79
CA TYR A 177 -5.14 -12.21 5.48
C TYR A 177 -5.49 -13.65 5.07
N VAL A 178 -5.34 -14.62 5.99
CA VAL A 178 -5.70 -16.03 5.76
C VAL A 178 -7.21 -16.18 5.51
N ILE A 179 -8.06 -15.58 6.35
CA ILE A 179 -9.52 -15.60 6.17
C ILE A 179 -9.89 -14.97 4.82
N GLY A 180 -9.27 -13.85 4.47
CA GLY A 180 -9.47 -13.18 3.18
C GLY A 180 -9.13 -14.09 2.00
N ILE A 181 -8.00 -14.82 2.06
CA ILE A 181 -7.63 -15.81 1.02
C ILE A 181 -8.66 -16.93 0.95
N CYS A 182 -9.10 -17.47 2.08
CA CYS A 182 -10.12 -18.53 2.12
C CYS A 182 -11.43 -18.06 1.48
N LEU A 183 -11.86 -16.84 1.76
CA LEU A 183 -13.06 -16.26 1.16
C LEU A 183 -12.91 -16.02 -0.33
N GLU A 184 -11.77 -15.51 -0.78
CA GLU A 184 -11.51 -15.32 -2.21
C GLU A 184 -11.44 -16.66 -2.95
N PHE A 185 -10.83 -17.67 -2.33
CA PHE A 185 -10.81 -19.03 -2.85
C PHE A 185 -12.23 -19.61 -2.96
N LEU A 186 -13.06 -19.46 -1.93
CA LEU A 186 -14.46 -19.88 -1.94
C LEU A 186 -15.26 -19.14 -3.03
N ARG A 187 -15.07 -17.81 -3.15
CA ARG A 187 -15.66 -16.98 -4.20
C ARG A 187 -15.29 -17.49 -5.58
N SER A 188 -14.01 -17.82 -5.82
CA SER A 188 -13.54 -18.32 -7.11
C SER A 188 -14.21 -19.65 -7.49
N ILE A 189 -14.45 -20.55 -6.54
CA ILE A 189 -15.13 -21.83 -6.78
C ILE A 189 -16.61 -21.61 -7.08
N LEU A 190 -17.29 -20.77 -6.29
CA LEU A 190 -18.73 -20.57 -6.39
C LEU A 190 -19.11 -19.71 -7.60
N LEU A 191 -18.42 -18.58 -7.82
CA LEU A 191 -18.78 -17.59 -8.84
C LEU A 191 -18.07 -17.82 -10.17
N ASP A 192 -16.78 -18.14 -10.19
CA ASP A 192 -16.07 -18.23 -11.47
C ASP A 192 -16.49 -19.49 -12.24
N LYS A 193 -16.69 -20.61 -11.55
CA LYS A 193 -17.12 -21.86 -12.20
C LYS A 193 -18.61 -21.84 -12.60
N LYS A 194 -19.50 -21.27 -11.78
CA LYS A 194 -20.95 -21.34 -12.02
C LYS A 194 -21.52 -20.16 -12.79
N ILE A 195 -20.95 -18.96 -12.66
CA ILE A 195 -21.55 -17.72 -13.20
C ILE A 195 -20.68 -17.09 -14.28
N PHE A 196 -19.41 -16.79 -13.99
CA PHE A 196 -18.57 -16.04 -14.93
C PHE A 196 -18.13 -16.84 -16.15
N LYS A 197 -17.70 -18.11 -16.00
CA LYS A 197 -17.30 -18.94 -17.16
C LYS A 197 -18.43 -19.13 -18.18
N PRO A 198 -19.68 -19.45 -17.79
CA PRO A 198 -20.81 -19.49 -18.71
C PRO A 198 -21.10 -18.13 -19.36
N LEU A 199 -21.13 -17.03 -18.59
CA LEU A 199 -21.41 -15.68 -19.11
C LEU A 199 -20.37 -15.21 -20.13
N ILE A 200 -19.08 -15.42 -19.85
CA ILE A 200 -18.00 -15.06 -20.78
C ILE A 200 -18.11 -15.87 -22.08
N LYS A 201 -18.51 -17.14 -21.99
CA LYS A 201 -18.74 -17.98 -23.18
C LYS A 201 -19.91 -17.46 -24.02
N ILE A 202 -21.00 -17.01 -23.39
CA ILE A 202 -22.14 -16.39 -24.07
C ILE A 202 -21.69 -15.10 -24.76
N VAL A 203 -21.03 -14.18 -24.03
CA VAL A 203 -20.61 -12.88 -24.57
C VAL A 203 -19.61 -13.03 -25.73
N LYS A 204 -18.63 -13.94 -25.64
CA LYS A 204 -17.70 -14.21 -26.75
C LYS A 204 -18.41 -14.82 -27.96
N GLY A 205 -19.37 -15.72 -27.73
CA GLY A 205 -20.19 -16.28 -28.80
C GLY A 205 -21.05 -15.23 -29.52
N THR A 206 -21.47 -14.16 -28.83
CA THR A 206 -22.21 -13.05 -29.46
C THR A 206 -21.31 -12.13 -30.28
N ILE A 207 -20.04 -12.00 -29.92
CA ILE A 207 -19.06 -11.12 -30.60
C ILE A 207 -18.48 -11.80 -31.84
N GLU A 208 -18.37 -13.13 -31.89
CA GLU A 208 -17.90 -13.88 -33.08
C GLU A 208 -18.99 -14.05 -34.17
N VAL A 209 -20.23 -13.68 -33.88
CA VAL A 209 -21.38 -13.77 -34.82
C VAL A 209 -21.71 -12.40 -35.46
N GLN A 210 -20.97 -11.34 -35.08
CA GLN A 210 -21.01 -10.02 -35.72
C GLN A 210 -19.76 -9.80 -36.57
#